data_AF-A0A4S8L1S6-F1
#
_entry.id   AF-A0A4S8L1S6-F1
#
_cell.length_a   1.000
_cell.length_b   1.000
_cell.length_c   1.000
_cell.angle_alpha   90.00
_cell.angle_beta   90.00
_cell.angle_gamma   90.00
#
_symmetry.space_group_name_H-M   'P 1'
#
loop_
_entity.id
_entity.type
_entity.pdbx_description
1 polymer ?
#
loop_
_entity_poly.entity_id
_entity_poly.type
_entity_poly.pdbx_seq_one_letter_code
_entity_poly.pdbx_strand_id
1 'polypeptide(L)'
;MSSTNRPQVSTLARRIHGWSWQAFPIGMGTGAVYVTLSGIKERSSTLTTIETIFFFLNMALFLLNTTTLAIQAIVYPRHAWRLMQDPVKGIFVPLVVLSFATIIIGTINYAFPTGHVSANFLYALFWVYVTFSVVTCFPMLMIWFNKPHDLNHFTPAYAFLIFPMMLVGVVSFNVLRVMDPADTRSIGVLFVGYFFQGLGFFMTFIYIVIYTGFLDGHQANGAFVACGPPGFTALALINLGDRARNILDVHNLITPQAGEIWYAASVMSALMLYGLAVFLFVFGVMPYWFKLHKHLNEILGFGWINTTRVLGDLLNISGFRVIHLIMTVTIFITWCILIVLTAMAFWKGLIFFSKPEDVLQDTMNPNASDDEKDWKNTGDLTQQGHQTMVLPLHTGAHIDNYGHRMV
;
A
#
# COMPACT_ATOMS: atom_id res chain seq x y z
N MET A 1 -18.66 7.11 -51.30
CA MET A 1 -17.80 7.25 -50.10
C MET A 1 -18.62 6.82 -48.89
N SER A 2 -18.40 5.59 -48.41
CA SER A 2 -19.10 5.08 -47.23
C SER A 2 -18.63 5.84 -45.99
N SER A 3 -19.52 6.57 -45.34
CA SER A 3 -19.32 7.07 -43.99
C SER A 3 -19.06 5.89 -43.07
N THR A 4 -17.79 5.63 -42.74
CA THR A 4 -17.42 4.71 -41.67
C THR A 4 -17.97 5.30 -40.37
N ASN A 5 -19.15 4.84 -39.98
CA ASN A 5 -19.70 5.05 -38.65
C ASN A 5 -18.69 4.46 -37.66
N ARG A 6 -17.80 5.30 -37.13
CA ARG A 6 -16.93 4.91 -36.04
C ARG A 6 -17.86 4.48 -34.90
N PRO A 7 -17.76 3.23 -34.43
CA PRO A 7 -18.64 2.74 -33.37
C PRO A 7 -18.53 3.68 -32.16
N GLN A 8 -19.66 4.30 -31.79
CA GLN A 8 -19.70 5.27 -30.72
C GLN A 8 -19.67 4.53 -29.38
N VAL A 9 -18.54 4.59 -28.69
CA VAL A 9 -18.42 4.05 -27.33
C VAL A 9 -19.03 5.05 -26.35
N SER A 10 -19.92 4.58 -25.48
CA SER A 10 -20.53 5.43 -24.46
C SER A 10 -19.50 5.99 -23.49
N THR A 11 -19.71 7.22 -23.02
CA THR A 11 -18.84 7.87 -22.02
C THR A 11 -18.69 7.04 -20.74
N LEU A 12 -19.75 6.31 -20.36
CA LEU A 12 -19.74 5.40 -19.22
C LEU A 12 -18.83 4.19 -19.45
N ALA A 13 -18.90 3.56 -20.62
CA ALA A 13 -18.02 2.45 -20.98
C ALA A 13 -16.54 2.87 -20.98
N ARG A 14 -16.24 4.09 -21.46
CA ARG A 14 -14.88 4.66 -21.43
C ARG A 14 -14.36 4.93 -20.02
N ARG A 15 -15.25 5.30 -19.09
CA ARG A 15 -14.90 5.51 -17.67
C ARG A 15 -14.68 4.19 -16.95
N ILE A 16 -15.55 3.20 -17.18
CA ILE A 16 -15.41 1.85 -16.61
C ILE A 16 -14.14 1.19 -17.12
N HIS A 17 -13.86 1.26 -18.43
CA HIS A 17 -12.64 0.71 -19.01
C HIS A 17 -11.38 1.44 -18.55
N GLY A 18 -11.45 2.77 -18.36
CA GLY A 18 -10.31 3.57 -17.90
C GLY A 18 -10.05 3.51 -16.40
N TRP A 19 -10.94 2.88 -15.62
CA TRP A 19 -10.75 2.76 -14.18
C TRP A 19 -9.55 1.88 -13.86
N SER A 20 -8.77 2.23 -12.84
CA SER A 20 -7.56 1.49 -12.49
C SER A 20 -7.38 1.36 -10.98
N TRP A 21 -6.49 0.45 -10.58
CA TRP A 21 -6.13 0.23 -9.17
C TRP A 21 -5.50 1.47 -8.50
N GLN A 22 -5.04 2.46 -9.29
CA GLN A 22 -4.54 3.75 -8.82
C GLN A 22 -5.65 4.65 -8.24
N ALA A 23 -6.92 4.22 -8.26
CA ALA A 23 -8.00 4.90 -7.55
C ALA A 23 -8.01 4.62 -6.03
N PHE A 24 -7.45 3.50 -5.57
CA PHE A 24 -7.41 3.13 -4.15
C PHE A 24 -6.56 4.04 -3.25
N PRO A 25 -5.43 4.63 -3.70
CA PRO A 25 -4.71 5.66 -2.95
C PRO A 25 -5.58 6.83 -2.47
N ILE A 26 -6.62 7.23 -3.22
CA ILE A 26 -7.53 8.32 -2.83
C ILE A 26 -8.32 7.92 -1.57
N GLY A 27 -8.86 6.71 -1.55
CA GLY A 27 -9.55 6.14 -0.38
C GLY A 27 -8.58 5.94 0.78
N MET A 28 -7.42 5.33 0.53
CA MET A 28 -6.39 5.11 1.55
C MET A 28 -5.92 6.41 2.21
N GLY A 29 -5.72 7.49 1.45
CA GLY A 29 -5.36 8.80 1.98
C GLY A 29 -6.46 9.38 2.87
N THR A 30 -7.72 9.25 2.46
CA THR A 30 -8.90 9.62 3.28
C THR A 30 -8.94 8.80 4.58
N GLY A 31 -8.62 7.50 4.48
CA GLY A 31 -8.41 6.59 5.60
C GLY A 31 -7.36 7.06 6.60
N ALA A 32 -6.17 7.38 6.10
CA ALA A 32 -5.06 7.85 6.91
C ALA A 32 -5.41 9.15 7.67
N VAL A 33 -6.11 10.08 7.02
CA VAL A 33 -6.55 11.35 7.64
C VAL A 33 -7.38 11.07 8.88
N TYR A 34 -8.51 10.35 8.78
CA TYR A 34 -9.36 10.18 9.97
C TYR A 34 -8.73 9.26 11.00
N VAL A 35 -7.90 8.28 10.62
CA VAL A 35 -7.17 7.44 11.59
C VAL A 35 -6.22 8.31 12.40
N THR A 36 -5.51 9.25 11.78
CA THR A 36 -4.63 10.19 12.47
C THR A 36 -5.42 11.22 13.31
N LEU A 37 -6.53 11.76 12.80
CA LEU A 37 -7.41 12.63 13.60
C LEU A 37 -7.95 11.89 14.84
N SER A 38 -8.34 10.62 14.70
CA SER A 38 -8.85 9.81 15.82
C SER A 38 -7.82 9.65 16.94
N GLY A 39 -6.54 9.82 16.61
CA GLY A 39 -5.43 9.91 17.53
C GLY A 39 -5.24 11.30 18.15
N ILE A 40 -6.22 12.20 18.19
CA ILE A 40 -6.13 13.46 18.96
C ILE A 40 -6.73 13.22 20.37
N LYS A 41 -6.06 13.75 21.41
CA LYS A 41 -6.40 13.47 22.83
C LYS A 41 -7.57 14.31 23.29
N GLU A 42 -7.59 15.58 22.90
CA GLU A 42 -8.69 16.50 23.18
C GLU A 42 -9.79 16.27 22.15
N ARG A 43 -10.70 15.35 22.45
CA ARG A 43 -11.84 15.06 21.59
C ARG A 43 -12.95 16.06 21.86
N SER A 44 -13.16 16.97 20.91
CA SER A 44 -14.40 17.75 20.84
C SER A 44 -15.46 16.96 20.09
N SER A 45 -16.74 17.16 20.43
CA SER A 45 -17.87 16.54 19.71
C SER A 45 -17.84 16.85 18.20
N THR A 46 -17.38 18.06 17.85
CA THR A 46 -17.17 18.49 16.48
C THR A 46 -16.12 17.65 15.75
N LEU A 47 -15.00 17.32 16.41
CA LEU A 47 -13.94 16.52 15.82
C LEU A 47 -14.43 15.10 15.51
N THR A 48 -15.16 14.47 16.44
CA THR A 48 -15.75 13.14 16.22
C THR A 48 -16.80 13.15 15.10
N THR A 49 -17.53 14.25 14.93
CA THR A 49 -18.47 14.39 13.80
C THR A 49 -17.72 14.44 12.46
N ILE A 50 -16.67 15.25 12.37
CA ILE A 50 -15.84 15.33 11.16
C ILE A 50 -15.22 13.97 10.85
N GLU A 51 -14.60 13.32 11.82
CA GLU A 51 -14.03 11.99 11.70
C GLU A 51 -15.04 10.95 11.17
N THR A 52 -16.28 10.99 11.67
CA THR A 52 -17.35 10.09 11.25
C THR A 52 -17.75 10.35 9.79
N ILE A 53 -17.81 11.62 9.35
CA ILE A 53 -18.05 11.98 7.95
C ILE A 53 -16.95 11.40 7.05
N PHE A 54 -15.69 11.53 7.44
CA PHE A 54 -14.56 10.97 6.70
C PHE A 54 -14.59 9.44 6.65
N PHE A 55 -15.04 8.78 7.72
CA PHE A 55 -15.24 7.34 7.74
C PHE A 55 -16.29 6.89 6.71
N PHE A 56 -17.45 7.54 6.65
CA PHE A 56 -18.48 7.24 5.64
C PHE A 56 -18.03 7.57 4.22
N LEU A 57 -17.30 8.68 4.04
CA LEU A 57 -16.70 9.04 2.75
C LEU A 57 -15.70 7.96 2.28
N ASN A 58 -14.84 7.47 3.18
CA ASN A 58 -13.91 6.39 2.87
C ASN A 58 -14.63 5.10 2.44
N MET A 59 -15.71 4.74 3.13
CA MET A 59 -16.53 3.58 2.77
C MET A 59 -17.21 3.77 1.41
N ALA A 60 -17.73 4.96 1.11
CA ALA A 60 -18.31 5.27 -0.20
C ALA A 60 -17.28 5.18 -1.33
N LEU A 61 -16.07 5.72 -1.13
CA LEU A 61 -14.97 5.63 -2.09
C LEU A 61 -14.52 4.18 -2.31
N PHE A 62 -14.43 3.39 -1.24
CA PHE A 62 -14.10 1.97 -1.33
C PHE A 62 -15.14 1.19 -2.13
N LEU A 63 -16.43 1.41 -1.85
CA LEU A 63 -17.52 0.77 -2.59
C LEU A 63 -17.47 1.19 -4.07
N LEU A 64 -17.36 2.49 -4.36
CA LEU A 64 -17.28 3.00 -5.74
C LEU A 64 -16.12 2.36 -6.52
N ASN A 65 -14.91 2.32 -5.94
CA ASN A 65 -13.74 1.74 -6.58
C ASN A 65 -13.91 0.23 -6.81
N THR A 66 -14.37 -0.48 -5.78
CA THR A 66 -14.54 -1.93 -5.83
C THR A 66 -15.63 -2.33 -6.81
N THR A 67 -16.78 -1.65 -6.81
CA THR A 67 -17.88 -1.94 -7.76
C THR A 67 -17.47 -1.61 -9.19
N THR A 68 -16.77 -0.50 -9.42
CA THR A 68 -16.35 -0.11 -10.78
C THR A 68 -15.33 -1.11 -11.35
N LEU A 69 -14.36 -1.54 -10.55
CA LEU A 69 -13.40 -2.57 -10.95
C LEU A 69 -14.04 -3.96 -11.09
N ALA A 70 -15.02 -4.30 -10.24
CA ALA A 70 -15.77 -5.54 -10.38
C ALA A 70 -16.57 -5.55 -11.70
N ILE A 71 -17.24 -4.44 -12.04
CA ILE A 71 -17.93 -4.28 -13.32
C ILE A 71 -16.91 -4.37 -14.47
N GLN A 72 -15.75 -3.72 -14.36
CA GLN A 72 -14.69 -3.83 -15.37
C GLN A 72 -14.19 -5.27 -15.53
N ALA A 73 -14.02 -6.02 -14.44
CA ALA A 73 -13.59 -7.42 -14.50
C ALA A 73 -14.65 -8.33 -15.14
N ILE A 74 -15.93 -8.02 -14.99
CA ILE A 74 -17.04 -8.77 -15.62
C ILE A 74 -17.17 -8.42 -17.11
N VAL A 75 -17.11 -7.13 -17.45
CA VAL A 75 -17.35 -6.63 -18.82
C VAL A 75 -16.09 -6.74 -19.70
N TYR A 76 -14.90 -6.54 -19.13
CA TYR A 76 -13.60 -6.55 -19.81
C TYR A 76 -12.59 -7.44 -19.06
N PRO A 77 -12.83 -8.75 -18.90
CA PRO A 77 -12.02 -9.64 -18.06
C PRO A 77 -10.54 -9.69 -18.47
N ARG A 78 -10.26 -9.62 -19.77
CA ARG A 78 -8.89 -9.59 -20.29
C ARG A 78 -8.17 -8.29 -19.97
N HIS A 79 -8.87 -7.16 -20.09
CA HIS A 79 -8.32 -5.87 -19.71
C HIS A 79 -7.95 -5.84 -18.22
N ALA A 80 -8.87 -6.29 -17.37
CA ALA A 80 -8.66 -6.39 -15.93
C ALA A 80 -7.47 -7.31 -15.59
N TRP A 81 -7.34 -8.44 -16.29
CA TRP A 81 -6.19 -9.34 -16.14
C TRP A 81 -4.88 -8.70 -16.59
N ARG A 82 -4.84 -8.05 -17.76
CA ARG A 82 -3.66 -7.30 -18.24
C ARG A 82 -3.26 -6.20 -17.25
N LEU A 83 -4.22 -5.50 -16.68
CA LEU A 83 -3.98 -4.44 -15.69
C LEU A 83 -3.34 -4.97 -14.40
N MET A 84 -3.73 -6.18 -13.96
CA MET A 84 -3.11 -6.85 -12.81
C MET A 84 -1.69 -7.34 -13.11
N GLN A 85 -1.41 -7.77 -14.34
CA GLN A 85 -0.08 -8.24 -14.76
C GLN A 85 0.89 -7.10 -15.12
N ASP A 86 0.40 -5.87 -15.25
CA ASP A 86 1.20 -4.69 -15.56
C ASP A 86 2.17 -4.40 -14.40
N PRO A 87 3.49 -4.30 -14.66
CA PRO A 87 4.50 -4.14 -13.61
C PRO A 87 4.40 -2.79 -12.86
N VAL A 88 3.75 -1.79 -13.44
CA VAL A 88 3.59 -0.45 -12.83
C VAL A 88 2.20 -0.30 -12.20
N LYS A 89 1.15 -0.83 -12.82
CA LYS A 89 -0.23 -0.67 -12.34
C LYS A 89 -0.67 -1.80 -11.40
N GLY A 90 -0.11 -3.00 -11.55
CA GLY A 90 -0.41 -4.17 -10.72
C GLY A 90 0.02 -4.00 -9.25
N ILE A 91 1.03 -3.17 -8.99
CA ILE A 91 1.52 -2.90 -7.62
C ILE A 91 0.48 -2.23 -6.73
N PHE A 92 -0.54 -1.59 -7.33
CA PHE A 92 -1.62 -0.92 -6.63
C PHE A 92 -2.78 -1.88 -6.30
N VAL A 93 -2.81 -3.10 -6.85
CA VAL A 93 -3.90 -4.06 -6.58
C VAL A 93 -4.06 -4.34 -5.09
N PRO A 94 -2.99 -4.61 -4.31
CA PRO A 94 -3.11 -4.89 -2.88
C PRO A 94 -3.66 -3.72 -2.06
N LEU A 95 -3.73 -2.50 -2.62
CA LEU A 95 -4.31 -1.35 -1.93
C LEU A 95 -5.80 -1.49 -1.66
N VAL A 96 -6.54 -2.34 -2.39
CA VAL A 96 -7.92 -2.68 -2.03
C VAL A 96 -7.99 -3.25 -0.62
N VAL A 97 -7.01 -4.07 -0.24
CA VAL A 97 -6.93 -4.67 1.09
C VAL A 97 -6.55 -3.61 2.12
N LEU A 98 -5.61 -2.71 1.80
CA LEU A 98 -5.27 -1.59 2.70
C LEU A 98 -6.47 -0.67 2.96
N SER A 99 -7.25 -0.34 1.93
CA SER A 99 -8.48 0.44 2.10
C SER A 99 -9.45 -0.29 3.00
N PHE A 100 -9.59 -1.61 2.86
CA PHE A 100 -10.40 -2.42 3.77
C PHE A 100 -9.88 -2.37 5.22
N ALA A 101 -8.56 -2.40 5.45
CA ALA A 101 -7.95 -2.25 6.78
C ALA A 101 -8.43 -0.97 7.48
N THR A 102 -8.44 0.16 6.75
CA THR A 102 -8.86 1.44 7.32
C THR A 102 -10.34 1.40 7.71
N ILE A 103 -11.21 0.79 6.88
CA ILE A 103 -12.63 0.61 7.21
C ILE A 103 -12.82 -0.22 8.48
N ILE A 104 -12.04 -1.29 8.67
CA ILE A 104 -12.07 -2.09 9.92
C ILE A 104 -11.72 -1.20 11.11
N ILE A 105 -10.62 -0.45 11.04
CA ILE A 105 -10.19 0.47 12.11
C ILE A 105 -11.27 1.53 12.39
N GLY A 106 -11.88 2.09 11.34
CA GLY A 106 -12.99 3.03 11.46
C GLY A 106 -14.22 2.42 12.12
N THR A 107 -14.57 1.18 11.78
CA THR A 107 -15.67 0.44 12.40
C THR A 107 -15.43 0.25 13.90
N ILE A 108 -14.19 -0.08 14.30
CA ILE A 108 -13.79 -0.23 15.70
C ILE A 108 -13.86 1.12 16.44
N ASN A 109 -13.51 2.22 15.78
CA ASN A 109 -13.49 3.55 16.40
C ASN A 109 -14.87 4.21 16.51
N TYR A 110 -15.79 3.96 15.57
CA TYR A 110 -17.04 4.73 15.46
C TYR A 110 -18.31 3.87 15.53
N ALA A 111 -18.29 2.63 15.03
CA ALA A 111 -19.48 1.76 15.02
C ALA A 111 -19.55 0.81 16.23
N PHE A 112 -18.40 0.46 16.83
CA PHE A 112 -18.36 -0.35 18.04
C PHE A 112 -18.81 0.42 19.30
N PRO A 113 -18.31 1.64 19.59
CA PRO A 113 -18.72 2.37 20.80
C PRO A 113 -20.20 2.75 20.84
N THR A 114 -20.85 2.81 19.67
CA THR A 114 -22.28 3.08 19.51
C THR A 114 -23.15 1.83 19.67
N GLY A 115 -22.54 0.64 19.82
CA GLY A 115 -23.25 -0.63 20.00
C GLY A 115 -23.81 -1.24 18.71
N HIS A 116 -23.52 -0.66 17.54
CA HIS A 116 -23.99 -1.19 16.25
C HIS A 116 -23.24 -2.46 15.82
N VAL A 117 -22.05 -2.71 16.36
CA VAL A 117 -21.17 -3.81 15.98
C VAL A 117 -20.69 -4.57 17.21
N SER A 118 -20.66 -5.91 17.14
CA SER A 118 -20.17 -6.77 18.22
C SER A 118 -18.68 -7.09 18.09
N ALA A 119 -18.02 -7.42 19.21
CA ALA A 119 -16.62 -7.86 19.21
C ALA A 119 -16.40 -9.14 18.38
N ASN A 120 -17.38 -10.05 18.39
CA ASN A 120 -17.33 -11.28 17.58
C ASN A 120 -17.35 -10.99 16.07
N PHE A 121 -18.12 -9.97 15.63
CA PHE A 121 -18.10 -9.55 14.23
C PHE A 121 -16.72 -8.99 13.84
N LEU A 122 -16.11 -8.17 14.69
CA LEU A 122 -14.78 -7.61 14.43
C LEU A 122 -13.68 -8.69 14.42
N TYR A 123 -13.81 -9.71 15.26
CA TYR A 123 -12.95 -10.89 15.21
C TYR A 123 -13.10 -11.67 13.89
N ALA A 124 -14.32 -11.87 13.41
CA ALA A 124 -14.54 -12.50 12.10
C ALA A 124 -13.93 -11.65 10.97
N LEU A 125 -14.12 -10.33 11.04
CA LEU A 125 -13.61 -9.37 10.07
C LEU A 125 -12.07 -9.34 10.04
N PHE A 126 -11.42 -9.56 11.17
CA PHE A 126 -9.97 -9.74 11.26
C PHE A 126 -9.48 -10.92 10.41
N TRP A 127 -10.12 -12.09 10.54
CA TRP A 127 -9.72 -13.25 9.74
C TRP A 127 -10.00 -13.08 8.26
N VAL A 128 -11.12 -12.44 7.91
CA VAL A 128 -11.41 -12.04 6.52
C VAL A 128 -10.28 -11.15 5.99
N TYR A 129 -9.83 -10.17 6.78
CA TYR A 129 -8.71 -9.31 6.42
C TYR A 129 -7.40 -10.07 6.23
N VAL A 130 -7.06 -10.99 7.14
CA VAL A 130 -5.84 -11.81 7.05
C VAL A 130 -5.87 -12.67 5.79
N THR A 131 -6.97 -13.40 5.55
CA THR A 131 -7.13 -14.22 4.35
C THR A 131 -7.07 -13.37 3.08
N PHE A 132 -7.75 -12.22 3.06
CA PHE A 132 -7.75 -11.35 1.90
C PHE A 132 -6.37 -10.75 1.61
N SER A 133 -5.61 -10.42 2.66
CA SER A 133 -4.21 -9.98 2.56
C SER A 133 -3.33 -11.06 1.93
N VAL A 134 -3.40 -12.30 2.43
CA VAL A 134 -2.61 -13.41 1.91
C VAL A 134 -2.97 -13.73 0.46
N VAL A 135 -4.27 -13.89 0.17
CA VAL A 135 -4.76 -14.24 -1.17
C VAL A 135 -4.44 -13.16 -2.21
N THR A 136 -4.32 -11.90 -1.81
CA THR A 136 -3.95 -10.80 -2.73
C THR A 136 -2.44 -10.65 -2.88
N CYS A 137 -1.70 -10.65 -1.77
CA CYS A 137 -0.26 -10.42 -1.77
C CYS A 137 0.52 -11.56 -2.43
N PHE A 138 0.20 -12.83 -2.14
CA PHE A 138 0.97 -13.96 -2.65
C PHE A 138 0.99 -14.04 -4.19
N PRO A 139 -0.16 -13.98 -4.91
CA PRO A 139 -0.16 -13.98 -6.36
C PRO A 139 0.57 -12.76 -6.94
N MET A 140 0.41 -11.57 -6.35
CA MET A 140 1.08 -10.37 -6.84
C MET A 140 2.59 -10.43 -6.64
N LEU A 141 3.05 -10.95 -5.50
CA LEU A 141 4.47 -11.22 -5.27
C LEU A 141 4.99 -12.28 -6.24
N MET A 142 4.23 -13.34 -6.52
CA MET A 142 4.61 -14.36 -7.50
C MET A 142 4.76 -13.75 -8.91
N ILE A 143 3.84 -12.89 -9.34
CA ILE A 143 3.94 -12.19 -10.62
C ILE A 143 5.19 -11.30 -10.66
N TRP A 144 5.47 -10.61 -9.55
CA TRP A 144 6.63 -9.74 -9.41
C TRP A 144 7.94 -10.52 -9.47
N PHE A 145 8.10 -11.58 -8.67
CA PHE A 145 9.32 -12.41 -8.64
C PHE A 145 9.58 -13.17 -9.95
N ASN A 146 8.56 -13.42 -10.78
CA ASN A 146 8.71 -14.11 -12.05
C ASN A 146 9.11 -13.19 -13.23
N LYS A 147 9.31 -11.89 -13.00
CA LYS A 147 9.77 -10.96 -14.03
C LYS A 147 11.17 -10.45 -13.68
N PRO A 148 12.08 -10.29 -14.66
CA PRO A 148 13.34 -9.60 -14.41
C PRO A 148 13.06 -8.12 -14.10
N HIS A 149 13.73 -7.59 -13.07
CA HIS A 149 13.58 -6.20 -12.63
C HIS A 149 14.90 -5.46 -12.86
N ASP A 150 14.82 -4.35 -13.59
CA ASP A 150 15.95 -3.43 -13.70
C ASP A 150 16.05 -2.60 -12.43
N LEU A 151 17.21 -2.65 -11.78
CA LEU A 151 17.49 -1.93 -10.54
C LEU A 151 17.42 -0.41 -10.73
N ASN A 152 17.69 0.10 -11.94
CA ASN A 152 17.61 1.54 -12.24
C ASN A 152 16.17 2.07 -12.23
N HIS A 153 15.19 1.19 -12.41
CA HIS A 153 13.76 1.52 -12.41
C HIS A 153 13.07 1.06 -11.11
N PHE A 154 13.84 0.77 -10.07
CA PHE A 154 13.28 0.33 -8.80
C PHE A 154 12.53 1.47 -8.10
N THR A 155 11.28 1.22 -7.71
CA THR A 155 10.44 2.20 -6.98
C THR A 155 10.06 1.68 -5.59
N PRO A 156 10.07 2.54 -4.55
CA PRO A 156 9.56 2.18 -3.22
C PRO A 156 8.10 1.75 -3.22
N ALA A 157 7.32 2.07 -4.27
CA ALA A 157 5.93 1.63 -4.41
C ALA A 157 5.80 0.09 -4.51
N TYR A 158 6.86 -0.65 -4.84
CA TYR A 158 6.85 -2.12 -4.78
C TYR A 158 6.56 -2.66 -3.39
N ALA A 159 6.80 -1.86 -2.34
CA ALA A 159 6.44 -2.24 -0.98
C ALA A 159 4.92 -2.42 -0.79
N PHE A 160 4.07 -1.80 -1.63
CA PHE A 160 2.61 -2.02 -1.61
C PHE A 160 2.23 -3.50 -1.79
N LEU A 161 3.08 -4.31 -2.42
CA LEU A 161 2.88 -5.74 -2.59
C LEU A 161 2.80 -6.51 -1.27
N ILE A 162 3.46 -6.04 -0.22
CA ILE A 162 3.51 -6.69 1.10
C ILE A 162 2.76 -5.91 2.18
N PHE A 163 2.41 -4.65 1.94
CA PHE A 163 1.77 -3.77 2.93
C PHE A 163 0.49 -4.32 3.56
N PRO A 164 -0.42 -5.02 2.84
CA PRO A 164 -1.61 -5.57 3.48
C PRO A 164 -1.27 -6.57 4.58
N MET A 165 -0.32 -7.46 4.29
CA MET A 165 0.20 -8.40 5.28
C MET A 165 0.85 -7.65 6.45
N MET A 166 1.68 -6.64 6.18
CA MET A 166 2.24 -5.80 7.26
C MET A 166 1.15 -5.20 8.15
N LEU A 167 0.09 -4.63 7.58
CA LEU A 167 -0.98 -3.97 8.34
C LEU A 167 -1.85 -4.94 9.14
N VAL A 168 -1.72 -6.26 8.99
CA VAL A 168 -2.35 -7.24 9.89
C VAL A 168 -1.99 -6.96 11.35
N GLY A 169 -0.75 -6.51 11.64
CA GLY A 169 -0.36 -6.12 12.99
C GLY A 169 -1.14 -4.91 13.53
N VAL A 170 -1.37 -3.91 12.67
CA VAL A 170 -2.17 -2.72 13.02
C VAL A 170 -3.63 -3.07 13.24
N VAL A 171 -4.22 -3.88 12.35
CA VAL A 171 -5.60 -4.36 12.50
C VAL A 171 -5.73 -5.22 13.76
N SER A 172 -4.76 -6.08 14.04
CA SER A 172 -4.72 -6.96 15.22
C SER A 172 -4.83 -6.18 16.54
N PHE A 173 -3.99 -5.17 16.79
CA PHE A 173 -4.08 -4.44 18.06
C PHE A 173 -5.39 -3.66 18.20
N ASN A 174 -5.98 -3.18 17.10
CA ASN A 174 -7.27 -2.50 17.13
C ASN A 174 -8.40 -3.48 17.48
N VAL A 175 -8.37 -4.69 16.94
CA VAL A 175 -9.36 -5.75 17.25
C VAL A 175 -9.17 -6.24 18.69
N LEU A 176 -7.93 -6.42 19.14
CA LEU A 176 -7.62 -6.78 20.54
C LEU A 176 -8.06 -5.73 21.56
N ARG A 177 -8.31 -4.48 21.14
CA ARG A 177 -8.83 -3.43 22.02
C ARG A 177 -10.27 -3.67 22.43
N VAL A 178 -11.04 -4.40 21.62
CA VAL A 178 -12.47 -4.68 21.87
C VAL A 178 -12.73 -6.13 22.28
N MET A 179 -11.74 -7.00 22.18
CA MET A 179 -11.81 -8.38 22.65
C MET A 179 -11.45 -8.47 24.13
N ASP A 180 -12.02 -9.45 24.81
CA ASP A 180 -11.65 -9.77 26.18
C ASP A 180 -10.25 -10.43 26.21
N PRO A 181 -9.29 -9.90 26.99
CA PRO A 181 -7.99 -10.55 27.17
C PRO A 181 -8.08 -11.99 27.68
N ALA A 182 -9.11 -12.34 28.46
CA ALA A 182 -9.32 -13.69 28.98
C ALA A 182 -9.79 -14.69 27.91
N ASP A 183 -10.20 -14.22 26.74
CA ASP A 183 -10.58 -15.08 25.62
C ASP A 183 -9.33 -15.71 24.99
N THR A 184 -9.29 -17.04 24.89
CA THR A 184 -8.21 -17.78 24.22
C THR A 184 -8.01 -17.33 22.77
N ARG A 185 -9.06 -16.84 22.10
CA ARG A 185 -8.98 -16.30 20.72
C ARG A 185 -8.06 -15.07 20.62
N SER A 186 -7.93 -14.29 21.69
CA SER A 186 -7.07 -13.10 21.74
C SER A 186 -5.59 -13.46 21.59
N ILE A 187 -5.18 -14.65 22.04
CA ILE A 187 -3.82 -15.16 21.83
C ILE A 187 -3.54 -15.32 20.32
N GLY A 188 -4.46 -15.95 19.59
CA GLY A 188 -4.31 -16.15 18.15
C GLY A 188 -4.18 -14.84 17.38
N VAL A 189 -5.02 -13.85 17.69
CA VAL A 189 -4.97 -12.52 17.05
C VAL A 189 -3.65 -11.81 17.36
N LEU A 190 -3.14 -11.93 18.60
CA LEU A 190 -1.86 -11.35 19.02
C LEU A 190 -0.68 -11.96 18.23
N PHE A 191 -0.57 -13.29 18.21
CA PHE A 191 0.53 -13.99 17.54
C PHE A 191 0.51 -13.76 16.03
N VAL A 192 -0.67 -13.84 15.39
CA VAL A 192 -0.83 -13.56 13.96
C VAL A 192 -0.47 -12.09 13.65
N GLY A 193 -0.85 -11.17 14.54
CA GLY A 193 -0.46 -9.76 14.46
C GLY A 193 1.05 -9.57 14.41
N TYR A 194 1.79 -10.14 15.36
CA TYR A 194 3.26 -10.08 15.38
C TYR A 194 3.91 -10.77 14.17
N PHE A 195 3.41 -11.95 13.79
CA PHE A 195 3.95 -12.75 12.69
C PHE A 195 3.93 -11.96 11.37
N PHE A 196 2.76 -11.46 10.99
CA PHE A 196 2.59 -10.74 9.73
C PHE A 196 3.20 -9.33 9.77
N GLN A 197 3.19 -8.67 10.93
CA GLN A 197 3.90 -7.39 11.10
C GLN A 197 5.40 -7.55 10.87
N GLY A 198 6.01 -8.59 11.45
CA GLY A 198 7.42 -8.91 11.25
C GLY A 198 7.74 -9.25 9.80
N LEU A 199 6.96 -10.15 9.19
CA LEU A 199 7.11 -10.51 7.77
C LEU A 199 7.07 -9.27 6.86
N GLY A 200 6.05 -8.43 7.04
CA GLY A 200 5.86 -7.23 6.24
C GLY A 200 6.97 -6.19 6.43
N PHE A 201 7.42 -6.01 7.68
CA PHE A 201 8.52 -5.09 7.99
C PHE A 201 9.83 -5.53 7.33
N PHE A 202 10.26 -6.77 7.54
CA PHE A 202 11.54 -7.26 7.00
C PHE A 202 11.56 -7.29 5.48
N MET A 203 10.46 -7.73 4.84
CA MET A 203 10.35 -7.69 3.37
C MET A 203 10.45 -6.26 2.85
N THR A 204 9.77 -5.32 3.50
CA THR A 204 9.88 -3.92 3.07
C THR A 204 11.26 -3.34 3.33
N PHE A 205 11.92 -3.71 4.42
CA PHE A 205 13.28 -3.28 4.72
C PHE A 205 14.25 -3.72 3.61
N ILE A 206 14.12 -4.96 3.13
CA ILE A 206 14.89 -5.45 1.97
C ILE A 206 14.64 -4.58 0.72
N TYR A 207 13.38 -4.26 0.42
CA TYR A 207 13.06 -3.37 -0.72
C TYR A 207 13.65 -1.97 -0.58
N ILE A 208 13.63 -1.39 0.63
CA ILE A 208 14.20 -0.07 0.88
C ILE A 208 15.73 -0.08 0.70
N VAL A 209 16.42 -1.15 1.12
CA VAL A 209 17.89 -1.27 0.97
C VAL A 209 18.31 -1.35 -0.51
N ILE A 210 17.49 -1.95 -1.35
CA ILE A 210 17.75 -2.05 -2.81
C ILE A 210 17.56 -0.70 -3.50
N TYR A 211 16.74 0.19 -2.94
CA TYR A 211 16.41 1.47 -3.55
C TYR A 211 17.55 2.51 -3.38
N THR A 212 18.18 2.88 -4.49
CA THR A 212 19.32 3.81 -4.54
C THR A 212 18.96 5.23 -5.00
N GLY A 213 17.69 5.51 -5.27
CA GLY A 213 17.22 6.72 -5.98
C GLY A 213 16.72 7.89 -5.13
N PHE A 214 16.94 7.90 -3.81
CA PHE A 214 16.35 8.88 -2.89
C PHE A 214 16.61 10.37 -3.25
N LEU A 215 17.61 10.69 -4.07
CA LEU A 215 18.04 12.05 -4.42
C LEU A 215 17.61 12.54 -5.81
N ASP A 216 16.90 11.70 -6.59
CA ASP A 216 16.34 12.12 -7.88
C ASP A 216 14.92 12.63 -7.71
N GLY A 217 14.68 13.86 -8.22
CA GLY A 217 13.50 14.65 -7.87
C GLY A 217 12.15 13.97 -8.16
N HIS A 218 12.06 13.12 -9.18
CA HIS A 218 10.86 12.34 -9.45
C HIS A 218 10.67 11.16 -8.46
N GLN A 219 11.77 10.58 -7.99
CA GLN A 219 11.77 9.42 -7.10
C GLN A 219 11.80 9.81 -5.60
N ALA A 220 12.06 11.08 -5.28
CA ALA A 220 12.02 11.62 -3.92
C ALA A 220 10.68 11.35 -3.20
N ASN A 221 9.56 11.28 -3.94
CA ASN A 221 8.25 10.89 -3.40
C ASN A 221 8.24 9.48 -2.79
N GLY A 222 9.03 8.57 -3.37
CA GLY A 222 9.19 7.22 -2.86
C GLY A 222 9.79 7.18 -1.44
N ALA A 223 10.49 8.23 -1.02
CA ALA A 223 11.00 8.34 0.36
C ALA A 223 9.87 8.45 1.41
N PHE A 224 8.76 9.10 1.07
CA PHE A 224 7.59 9.10 1.94
C PHE A 224 6.99 7.69 2.07
N VAL A 225 6.93 6.95 0.96
CA VAL A 225 6.47 5.54 0.99
C VAL A 225 7.40 4.69 1.86
N ALA A 226 8.71 4.92 1.79
CA ALA A 226 9.70 4.21 2.57
C ALA A 226 9.65 4.50 4.09
N CYS A 227 9.17 5.67 4.52
CA CYS A 227 9.05 5.98 5.96
C CYS A 227 7.81 5.37 6.63
N GLY A 228 6.81 4.98 5.83
CA GLY A 228 5.60 4.30 6.30
C GLY A 228 5.86 2.99 7.08
N PRO A 229 6.57 2.00 6.50
CA PRO A 229 6.83 0.69 7.11
C PRO A 229 7.45 0.73 8.51
N PRO A 230 8.59 1.41 8.76
CA PRO A 230 9.12 1.52 10.11
C PRO A 230 8.17 2.28 11.05
N GLY A 231 7.46 3.29 10.54
CA GLY A 231 6.46 4.05 11.31
C GLY A 231 5.28 3.20 11.79
N PHE A 232 4.62 2.48 10.88
CA PHE A 232 3.51 1.58 11.19
C PHE A 232 3.96 0.39 12.04
N THR A 233 5.18 -0.11 11.82
CA THR A 233 5.73 -1.20 12.64
C THR A 233 5.97 -0.74 14.07
N ALA A 234 6.55 0.45 14.27
CA ALA A 234 6.70 1.03 15.59
C ALA A 234 5.33 1.20 16.28
N LEU A 235 4.32 1.69 15.56
CA LEU A 235 2.94 1.81 16.07
C LEU A 235 2.38 0.46 16.50
N ALA A 236 2.51 -0.55 15.65
CA ALA A 236 2.01 -1.89 15.92
C ALA A 236 2.72 -2.54 17.10
N LEU A 237 4.05 -2.44 17.19
CA LEU A 237 4.81 -3.03 18.30
C LEU A 237 4.40 -2.46 19.66
N ILE A 238 4.26 -1.14 19.79
CA ILE A 238 3.87 -0.54 21.09
C ILE A 238 2.47 -1.02 21.49
N ASN A 239 1.51 -0.98 20.56
CA ASN A 239 0.12 -1.32 20.88
C ASN A 239 -0.10 -2.83 21.05
N LEU A 240 0.54 -3.68 20.23
CA LEU A 240 0.51 -5.13 20.41
C LEU A 240 1.18 -5.52 21.72
N GLY A 241 2.31 -4.91 22.05
CA GLY A 241 3.01 -5.15 23.32
C GLY A 241 2.15 -4.77 24.52
N ASP A 242 1.45 -3.64 24.44
CA ASP A 242 0.53 -3.19 25.48
C ASP A 242 -0.60 -4.22 25.71
N ARG A 243 -1.15 -4.79 24.63
CA ARG A 243 -2.14 -5.88 24.72
C ARG A 243 -1.53 -7.18 25.24
N ALA A 244 -0.29 -7.50 24.84
CA ALA A 244 0.41 -8.70 25.25
C ALA A 244 0.58 -8.80 26.78
N ARG A 245 0.74 -7.67 27.47
CA ARG A 245 0.83 -7.64 28.94
C ARG A 245 -0.32 -8.37 29.61
N ASN A 246 -1.55 -7.99 29.26
CA ASN A 246 -2.76 -8.53 29.87
C ASN A 246 -3.05 -9.95 29.36
N ILE A 247 -2.86 -10.21 28.06
CA ILE A 247 -3.18 -11.50 27.46
C ILE A 247 -2.23 -12.59 27.98
N LEU A 248 -0.92 -12.34 28.02
CA LEU A 248 0.05 -13.35 28.46
C LEU A 248 -0.08 -13.65 29.95
N ASP A 249 -0.36 -12.62 30.76
CA ASP A 249 -0.57 -12.76 32.21
C ASP A 249 -1.82 -13.59 32.53
N VAL A 250 -2.98 -13.23 31.97
CA VAL A 250 -4.25 -13.92 32.25
C VAL A 250 -4.22 -15.41 31.85
N HIS A 251 -3.55 -15.74 30.75
CA HIS A 251 -3.42 -17.12 30.28
C HIS A 251 -2.23 -17.87 30.90
N ASN A 252 -1.46 -17.24 31.80
CA ASN A 252 -0.26 -17.80 32.43
C ASN A 252 0.73 -18.38 31.40
N LEU A 253 0.93 -17.67 30.28
CA LEU A 253 1.78 -18.12 29.18
C LEU A 253 3.23 -17.64 29.36
N ILE A 254 4.19 -18.51 29.05
CA ILE A 254 5.64 -18.26 29.07
C ILE A 254 6.19 -18.12 30.50
N THR A 255 5.98 -16.97 31.14
CA THR A 255 6.36 -16.69 32.53
C THR A 255 5.45 -15.60 33.10
N PRO A 256 5.31 -15.48 34.44
CA PRO A 256 4.49 -14.42 35.06
C PRO A 256 4.93 -12.99 34.69
N GLN A 257 6.18 -12.81 34.27
CA GLN A 257 6.75 -11.51 33.88
C GLN A 257 6.84 -11.34 32.36
N ALA A 258 6.47 -12.36 31.58
CA ALA A 258 6.64 -12.36 30.13
C ALA A 258 5.89 -11.19 29.49
N GLY A 259 4.68 -10.87 29.95
CA GLY A 259 3.89 -9.76 29.44
C GLY A 259 4.63 -8.42 29.53
N GLU A 260 5.12 -8.05 30.71
CA GLU A 260 5.85 -6.79 30.92
C GLU A 260 7.19 -6.76 30.17
N ILE A 261 7.94 -7.88 30.14
CA ILE A 261 9.20 -7.97 29.39
C ILE A 261 8.94 -7.80 27.88
N TRP A 262 7.90 -8.43 27.36
CA TRP A 262 7.50 -8.35 25.95
C TRP A 262 7.11 -6.92 25.58
N TYR A 263 6.38 -6.23 26.46
CA TYR A 263 6.03 -4.83 26.27
C TYR A 263 7.27 -3.93 26.27
N ALA A 264 8.15 -4.05 27.26
CA ALA A 264 9.38 -3.27 27.35
C ALA A 264 10.26 -3.45 26.10
N ALA A 265 10.43 -4.69 25.64
CA ALA A 265 11.16 -5.00 24.41
C ALA A 265 10.49 -4.36 23.18
N SER A 266 9.15 -4.43 23.09
CA SER A 266 8.38 -3.84 21.99
C SER A 266 8.51 -2.31 21.94
N VAL A 267 8.50 -1.64 23.09
CA VAL A 267 8.70 -0.18 23.20
C VAL A 267 10.11 0.21 22.76
N MET A 268 11.14 -0.53 23.20
CA MET A 268 12.52 -0.26 22.80
C MET A 268 12.72 -0.42 21.30
N SER A 269 12.24 -1.52 20.71
CA SER A 269 12.29 -1.74 19.26
C SER A 269 11.51 -0.67 18.50
N ALA A 270 10.33 -0.29 18.99
CA ALA A 270 9.53 0.76 18.37
C ALA A 270 10.22 2.13 18.38
N LEU A 271 10.95 2.48 19.44
CA LEU A 271 11.72 3.73 19.49
C LEU A 271 12.83 3.76 18.43
N MET A 272 13.53 2.65 18.22
CA MET A 272 14.55 2.53 17.18
C MET A 272 13.94 2.68 15.78
N LEU A 273 12.83 2.00 15.52
CA LEU A 273 12.11 2.09 14.25
C LEU A 273 11.49 3.47 14.01
N TYR A 274 11.01 4.13 15.08
CA TYR A 274 10.55 5.50 15.01
C TYR A 274 11.66 6.46 14.57
N GLY A 275 12.87 6.30 15.11
CA GLY A 275 14.05 7.06 14.66
C GLY A 275 14.33 6.89 13.16
N LEU A 276 14.28 5.65 12.66
CA LEU A 276 14.43 5.36 11.23
C LEU A 276 13.32 6.00 10.38
N ALA A 277 12.06 5.95 10.84
CA ALA A 277 10.93 6.54 10.13
C ALA A 277 11.06 8.08 10.02
N VAL A 278 11.42 8.74 11.12
CA VAL A 278 11.66 10.20 11.12
C VAL A 278 12.84 10.56 10.24
N PHE A 279 13.93 9.78 10.28
CA PHE A 279 15.08 9.97 9.39
C PHE A 279 14.68 9.91 7.90
N LEU A 280 13.98 8.85 7.49
CA LEU A 280 13.52 8.69 6.10
C LEU A 280 12.54 9.79 5.68
N PHE A 281 11.67 10.23 6.60
CA PHE A 281 10.77 11.36 6.34
C PHE A 281 11.53 12.66 6.09
N VAL A 282 12.48 13.02 6.98
CA VAL A 282 13.32 14.22 6.78
C VAL A 282 14.12 14.10 5.49
N PHE A 283 14.65 12.92 5.20
CA PHE A 283 15.38 12.64 3.96
C PHE A 283 14.51 12.83 2.71
N GLY A 284 13.24 12.43 2.75
CA GLY A 284 12.28 12.67 1.67
C GLY A 284 11.87 14.13 1.47
N VAL A 285 11.90 14.94 2.54
CA VAL A 285 11.60 16.37 2.46
C VAL A 285 12.78 17.16 1.86
N MET A 286 14.03 16.75 2.07
CA MET A 286 15.22 17.51 1.63
C MET A 286 15.24 17.83 0.12
N PRO A 287 14.97 16.88 -0.82
CA PRO A 287 14.99 17.17 -2.25
C PRO A 287 14.02 18.26 -2.70
N TYR A 288 12.90 18.47 -1.98
CA TYR A 288 11.95 19.53 -2.29
C TYR A 288 12.53 20.93 -2.12
N TRP A 289 13.54 21.08 -1.26
CA TRP A 289 14.24 22.34 -1.03
C TRP A 289 15.33 22.60 -2.08
N PHE A 290 15.94 21.54 -2.64
CA PHE A 290 17.12 21.64 -3.51
C PHE A 290 16.86 21.39 -5.01
N LYS A 291 15.82 20.62 -5.38
CA LYS A 291 15.46 20.28 -6.76
C LYS A 291 13.95 20.45 -6.95
N LEU A 292 13.55 21.64 -7.38
CA LEU A 292 12.15 22.07 -7.48
C LEU A 292 11.37 21.40 -8.64
N HIS A 293 11.20 20.08 -8.64
CA HIS A 293 10.22 19.41 -9.50
C HIS A 293 8.97 19.08 -8.66
N LYS A 294 8.02 20.01 -8.62
CA LYS A 294 6.78 19.94 -7.83
C LYS A 294 5.74 18.99 -8.44
N HIS A 295 6.03 17.69 -8.50
CA HIS A 295 5.03 16.67 -8.84
C HIS A 295 4.61 15.92 -7.57
N LEU A 296 3.40 16.20 -7.06
CA LEU A 296 2.83 15.69 -5.80
C LEU A 296 2.15 14.32 -5.97
N ASN A 297 2.69 13.42 -6.78
CA ASN A 297 1.91 12.27 -7.24
C ASN A 297 1.82 11.13 -6.20
N GLU A 298 2.72 11.06 -5.21
CA GLU A 298 2.80 9.89 -4.32
C GLU A 298 3.27 10.25 -2.90
N ILE A 299 2.42 10.92 -2.10
CA ILE A 299 2.70 11.14 -0.67
C ILE A 299 1.88 10.13 0.14
N LEU A 300 2.48 8.99 0.45
CA LEU A 300 1.93 7.98 1.37
C LEU A 300 3.03 7.61 2.35
N GLY A 301 2.81 7.71 3.67
CA GLY A 301 3.91 7.47 4.62
C GLY A 301 3.70 7.88 6.07
N PHE A 302 2.46 7.97 6.55
CA PHE A 302 2.14 8.72 7.77
C PHE A 302 2.06 7.90 9.06
N GLY A 303 2.47 6.62 9.02
CA GLY A 303 2.39 5.72 10.18
C GLY A 303 3.16 6.23 11.41
N TRP A 304 4.28 6.91 11.19
CA TRP A 304 5.12 7.46 12.26
C TRP A 304 4.45 8.57 13.06
N ILE A 305 3.49 9.31 12.48
CA ILE A 305 2.80 10.40 13.16
C ILE A 305 1.98 9.86 14.32
N ASN A 306 1.21 8.81 14.08
CA ASN A 306 0.47 8.13 15.16
C ASN A 306 1.43 7.54 16.20
N THR A 307 2.60 7.05 15.78
CA THR A 307 3.66 6.59 16.71
C THR A 307 4.18 7.73 17.59
N THR A 308 4.38 8.94 17.04
CA THR A 308 4.78 10.13 17.82
C THR A 308 3.80 10.38 18.96
N ARG A 309 2.49 10.28 18.69
CA ARG A 309 1.46 10.43 19.73
C ARG A 309 1.60 9.38 20.82
N VAL A 310 1.66 8.10 20.43
CA VAL A 310 1.72 6.97 21.38
C VAL A 310 2.98 7.06 22.24
N LEU A 311 4.14 7.39 21.64
CA LEU A 311 5.37 7.64 22.39
C LEU A 311 5.26 8.86 23.31
N GLY A 312 4.59 9.93 22.88
CA GLY A 312 4.36 11.13 23.70
C GLY A 312 3.50 10.84 24.92
N ASP A 313 2.49 9.96 24.78
CA ASP A 313 1.69 9.49 25.90
C ASP A 313 2.47 8.55 26.82
N LEU A 314 3.27 7.64 26.26
CA LEU A 314 4.07 6.68 27.02
C LEU A 314 5.19 7.33 27.84
N LEU A 315 5.96 8.23 27.23
CA LEU A 315 7.07 8.94 27.87
C LEU A 315 6.62 10.20 28.63
N ASN A 316 5.33 10.51 28.58
CA ASN A 316 4.72 11.73 29.13
C ASN A 316 5.39 13.04 28.64
N ILE A 317 5.77 13.08 27.35
CA ILE A 317 6.41 14.23 26.71
C ILE A 317 5.36 15.04 25.97
N SER A 318 5.04 16.23 26.49
CA SER A 318 4.06 17.14 25.86
C SER A 318 4.46 17.59 24.45
N GLY A 319 5.77 17.76 24.19
CA GLY A 319 6.29 18.16 22.88
C GLY A 319 5.89 17.20 21.74
N PHE A 320 5.87 15.89 21.99
CA PHE A 320 5.45 14.90 20.99
C PHE A 320 3.95 15.01 20.66
N ARG A 321 3.12 15.38 21.63
CA ARG A 321 1.68 15.64 21.38
C ARG A 321 1.50 16.86 20.48
N VAL A 322 2.30 17.91 20.67
CA VAL A 322 2.27 19.12 19.82
C VAL A 322 2.73 18.79 18.41
N ILE A 323 3.83 18.03 18.24
CA ILE A 323 4.31 17.59 16.92
C ILE A 323 3.23 16.77 16.21
N HIS A 324 2.61 15.82 16.92
CA HIS A 324 1.50 15.03 16.36
C HIS A 324 0.37 15.93 15.85
N LEU A 325 -0.04 16.95 16.63
CA LEU A 325 -1.09 17.87 16.23
C LEU A 325 -0.71 18.65 14.95
N ILE A 326 0.49 19.23 14.91
CA ILE A 326 0.99 19.99 13.74
C ILE A 326 1.00 19.09 12.49
N MET A 327 1.53 17.88 12.61
CA MET A 327 1.58 16.94 11.49
C MET A 327 0.18 16.48 11.04
N THR A 328 -0.75 16.29 11.98
CA THR A 328 -2.14 15.94 11.68
C THR A 328 -2.83 17.03 10.87
N VAL A 329 -2.69 18.30 11.29
CA VAL A 329 -3.21 19.46 10.56
C VAL A 329 -2.58 19.55 9.16
N THR A 330 -1.28 19.31 9.05
CA THR A 330 -0.55 19.34 7.77
C THR A 330 -1.06 18.29 6.78
N ILE A 331 -1.29 17.06 7.25
CA ILE A 331 -1.90 15.99 6.45
C ILE A 331 -3.31 16.37 6.01
N PHE A 332 -4.12 16.89 6.93
CA PHE A 332 -5.49 17.29 6.63
C PHE A 332 -5.53 18.36 5.53
N ILE A 333 -4.70 19.40 5.63
CA ILE A 333 -4.58 20.44 4.59
C ILE A 333 -4.11 19.85 3.26
N THR A 334 -3.09 18.99 3.29
CA THR A 334 -2.56 18.33 2.09
C THR A 334 -3.64 17.49 1.41
N TRP A 335 -4.42 16.74 2.19
CA TRP A 335 -5.54 15.96 1.67
C TRP A 335 -6.62 16.85 1.04
N CYS A 336 -6.99 17.97 1.67
CA CYS A 336 -7.94 18.93 1.10
C CYS A 336 -7.47 19.47 -0.25
N ILE A 337 -6.18 19.75 -0.41
CA ILE A 337 -5.61 20.17 -1.70
C ILE A 337 -5.71 19.03 -2.72
N LEU A 338 -5.28 17.82 -2.36
CA LEU A 338 -5.24 16.67 -3.27
C LEU A 338 -6.63 16.23 -3.73
N ILE A 339 -7.64 16.26 -2.86
CA ILE A 339 -9.00 15.88 -3.24
C ILE A 339 -9.63 16.90 -4.21
N VAL A 340 -9.34 18.19 -4.03
CA VAL A 340 -9.78 19.25 -4.97
C VAL A 340 -9.08 19.10 -6.32
N LEU A 341 -7.77 18.85 -6.33
CA LEU A 341 -7.02 18.58 -7.56
C LEU A 341 -7.53 17.32 -8.28
N THR A 342 -7.86 16.28 -7.52
CA THR A 342 -8.39 15.02 -8.06
C THR A 342 -9.80 15.22 -8.63
N ALA A 343 -10.67 15.96 -7.96
CA ALA A 343 -11.99 16.32 -8.48
C ALA A 343 -11.89 17.14 -9.77
N MET A 344 -10.98 18.12 -9.83
CA MET A 344 -10.73 18.89 -11.06
C MET A 344 -10.17 18.03 -12.20
N ALA A 345 -9.23 17.14 -11.91
CA ALA A 345 -8.68 16.22 -12.90
C ALA A 345 -9.75 15.24 -13.43
N PHE A 346 -10.64 14.79 -12.55
CA PHE A 346 -11.77 13.92 -12.88
C PHE A 346 -12.79 14.63 -13.77
N TRP A 347 -13.13 15.88 -13.47
CA TRP A 347 -14.04 16.68 -14.29
C TRP A 347 -13.45 17.02 -15.66
N LYS A 348 -12.14 17.27 -15.73
CA LYS A 348 -11.43 17.47 -17.01
C LYS A 348 -11.22 16.18 -17.82
N GLY A 349 -11.57 15.01 -17.28
CA GLY A 349 -11.37 13.71 -17.94
C GLY A 349 -9.90 13.31 -18.06
N LEU A 350 -9.02 13.86 -17.21
CA LEU A 350 -7.58 13.57 -17.21
C LEU A 350 -7.25 12.25 -16.49
N ILE A 351 -8.15 11.78 -15.62
CA ILE A 351 -8.02 10.53 -14.85
C ILE A 351 -9.23 9.64 -15.09
N PHE A 352 -9.00 8.32 -15.07
CA PHE A 352 -10.01 7.26 -15.23
C PHE A 352 -10.86 7.37 -16.51
N PHE A 353 -10.22 7.72 -17.63
CA PHE A 353 -10.89 7.87 -18.92
C PHE A 353 -10.08 7.24 -20.06
N SER A 354 -10.57 6.14 -20.63
CA SER A 354 -9.91 5.48 -21.77
C SER A 354 -10.22 6.15 -23.10
N LYS A 355 -9.32 5.97 -24.08
CA LYS A 355 -9.58 6.35 -25.46
C LYS A 355 -10.67 5.43 -26.04
N PRO A 356 -11.51 5.91 -26.98
CA PRO A 356 -12.56 5.09 -27.58
C PRO A 356 -12.00 3.86 -28.29
N GLU A 357 -10.81 4.00 -28.89
CA GLU A 357 -10.11 2.96 -29.63
C GLU A 357 -9.76 1.75 -28.75
N ASP A 358 -9.25 1.98 -27.53
CA ASP A 358 -8.89 0.92 -26.59
C ASP A 358 -10.12 0.08 -26.18
N VAL A 359 -11.25 0.76 -25.95
CA VAL A 359 -12.50 0.09 -25.58
C VAL A 359 -13.02 -0.76 -26.75
N LEU A 360 -12.92 -0.26 -27.97
CA LEU A 360 -13.35 -0.98 -29.17
C LEU A 360 -12.45 -2.18 -29.46
N GLN A 361 -11.15 -2.08 -29.23
CA GLN A 361 -10.21 -3.18 -29.43
C GLN A 361 -10.55 -4.37 -28.52
N ASP A 362 -10.83 -4.11 -27.25
CA ASP A 362 -11.20 -5.16 -26.29
C ASP A 362 -12.66 -5.64 -26.42
N THR A 363 -13.54 -4.88 -27.10
CA THR A 363 -14.94 -5.28 -27.36
C THR A 363 -15.13 -6.01 -28.69
N MET A 364 -14.43 -5.59 -29.76
CA MET A 364 -14.64 -6.09 -31.12
C MET A 364 -13.73 -7.25 -31.50
N ASN A 365 -12.60 -7.45 -30.81
CA ASN A 365 -11.66 -8.48 -31.18
C ASN A 365 -11.25 -9.36 -29.99
N PRO A 366 -12.13 -10.28 -29.57
CA PRO A 366 -11.82 -11.23 -28.51
C PRO A 366 -10.76 -12.26 -28.92
N ASN A 367 -10.06 -12.19 -30.07
CA ASN A 367 -8.97 -13.12 -30.42
C ASN A 367 -7.66 -12.42 -30.86
N ALA A 368 -7.66 -11.15 -31.28
CA ALA A 368 -6.47 -10.54 -31.88
C ALA A 368 -5.29 -10.20 -30.94
N SER A 369 -5.47 -10.24 -29.62
CA SER A 369 -4.31 -10.03 -28.71
C SER A 369 -3.40 -11.25 -28.60
N ASP A 370 -3.87 -12.43 -29.01
CA ASP A 370 -3.03 -13.64 -29.09
C ASP A 370 -2.21 -13.64 -30.40
N ASP A 371 -2.77 -13.11 -31.49
CA ASP A 371 -2.07 -12.92 -32.76
C ASP A 371 -0.90 -11.92 -32.65
N GLU A 372 -0.96 -10.92 -31.76
CA GLU A 372 0.17 -9.98 -31.56
C GLU A 372 1.33 -10.61 -30.77
N LYS A 373 1.06 -11.64 -29.95
CA LYS A 373 2.10 -12.46 -29.30
C LYS A 373 2.68 -13.47 -30.28
N ASP A 374 1.86 -14.10 -31.11
CA ASP A 374 2.33 -15.02 -32.16
C ASP A 374 3.10 -14.30 -33.27
N TRP A 375 2.68 -13.09 -33.67
CA TRP A 375 3.43 -12.24 -34.61
C TRP A 375 4.78 -11.79 -34.06
N LYS A 376 4.87 -11.41 -32.78
CA LYS A 376 6.16 -11.05 -32.16
C LYS A 376 7.08 -12.26 -32.02
N ASN A 377 6.54 -13.45 -31.75
CA ASN A 377 7.32 -14.69 -31.70
C ASN A 377 7.72 -15.22 -33.09
N THR A 378 6.90 -15.01 -34.14
CA THR A 378 7.26 -15.40 -35.52
C THR A 378 8.14 -14.37 -36.23
N GLY A 379 8.06 -13.09 -35.84
CA GLY A 379 8.95 -12.02 -36.31
C GLY A 379 10.41 -12.20 -35.89
N ASP A 380 10.64 -12.73 -34.68
CA ASP A 380 12.00 -13.05 -34.20
C ASP A 380 12.58 -14.33 -34.86
N LEU A 381 11.73 -15.28 -35.24
CA LEU A 381 12.16 -16.51 -35.94
C LEU A 381 12.45 -16.29 -37.43
N THR A 382 11.89 -15.24 -38.05
CA THR A 382 12.12 -14.91 -39.47
C THR A 382 13.35 -14.03 -39.70
N GLN A 383 13.86 -13.34 -38.67
CA GLN A 383 15.12 -12.57 -38.76
C GLN A 383 16.39 -13.40 -38.53
N GLN A 384 16.30 -14.63 -38.00
CA GLN A 384 17.46 -15.54 -37.89
C GLN A 384 17.71 -16.40 -39.15
N GLY A 385 16.88 -16.28 -40.19
CA GLY A 385 16.94 -17.12 -41.40
C GLY A 385 17.70 -16.55 -42.60
N HIS A 386 18.29 -15.35 -42.52
CA HIS A 386 19.00 -14.70 -43.64
C HIS A 386 20.29 -14.01 -43.18
N GLN A 387 21.31 -14.80 -42.81
CA GLN A 387 22.70 -14.39 -43.01
C GLN A 387 23.45 -15.49 -43.76
N THR A 388 23.63 -15.22 -45.05
CA THR A 388 24.39 -16.00 -46.00
C THR A 388 25.84 -16.15 -45.52
N MET A 389 26.28 -17.40 -45.50
CA MET A 389 27.64 -17.90 -45.39
C MET A 389 28.66 -17.03 -46.16
N VAL A 390 29.55 -16.32 -45.44
CA VAL A 390 30.83 -15.84 -45.97
C VAL A 390 31.90 -15.96 -44.89
N LEU A 391 32.79 -16.95 -45.05
CA LEU A 391 34.06 -17.07 -44.34
C LEU A 391 35.00 -15.91 -44.73
N PRO A 392 35.86 -15.46 -43.80
CA PRO A 392 37.28 -15.51 -44.13
C PRO A 392 38.16 -16.04 -43.00
N LEU A 393 39.14 -16.88 -43.40
CA LEU A 393 40.32 -17.24 -42.64
C LEU A 393 41.23 -16.01 -42.44
N HIS A 394 41.71 -15.77 -41.20
CA HIS A 394 43.13 -15.96 -40.84
C HIS A 394 43.43 -15.54 -39.39
N THR A 395 43.94 -16.52 -38.62
CA THR A 395 45.07 -16.48 -37.66
C THR A 395 45.31 -15.28 -36.75
N GLY A 396 45.37 -15.56 -35.44
CA GLY A 396 46.11 -14.74 -34.46
C GLY A 396 45.76 -15.08 -33.03
N ALA A 397 46.57 -15.91 -32.39
CA ALA A 397 46.44 -16.33 -30.99
C ALA A 397 46.55 -15.16 -30.00
N HIS A 398 45.80 -15.21 -28.89
CA HIS A 398 46.32 -14.99 -27.54
C HIS A 398 45.32 -15.46 -26.47
N ILE A 399 45.90 -15.99 -25.40
CA ILE A 399 45.36 -16.79 -24.30
C ILE A 399 45.15 -15.88 -23.06
N ASP A 400 44.34 -16.36 -22.09
CA ASP A 400 44.20 -15.95 -20.67
C ASP A 400 43.25 -14.78 -20.33
N ASN A 401 42.47 -14.77 -19.23
CA ASN A 401 42.31 -15.67 -18.09
C ASN A 401 40.99 -15.37 -17.35
N TYR A 402 40.43 -16.39 -16.68
CA TYR A 402 39.42 -16.26 -15.63
C TYR A 402 40.00 -15.54 -14.40
N GLY A 403 39.20 -14.76 -13.65
CA GLY A 403 39.64 -14.20 -12.36
C GLY A 403 38.61 -13.38 -11.59
N HIS A 404 38.00 -14.03 -10.58
CA HIS A 404 37.21 -13.50 -9.46
C HIS A 404 37.63 -12.14 -8.83
N ARG A 405 36.65 -11.46 -8.19
CA ARG A 405 36.53 -11.09 -6.75
C ARG A 405 35.72 -9.79 -6.60
N MET A 406 34.52 -9.79 -6.01
CA MET A 406 34.25 -9.60 -4.57
C MET A 406 35.21 -8.65 -3.86
N VAL A 407 34.79 -7.39 -3.67
CA VAL A 407 34.77 -6.65 -2.40
C VAL A 407 33.50 -5.80 -2.37
#